data_AF-A0A2W5T773-F1
#
_entry.id   AF-A0A2W5T773-F1
#
_cell.length_a   1.000
_cell.length_b   1.000
_cell.length_c   1.000
_cell.angle_alpha   90.00
_cell.angle_beta   90.00
_cell.angle_gamma   90.00
#
_symmetry.space_group_name_H-M   'P 1'
#
loop_
_entity.id
_entity.type
_entity.pdbx_description
1 polymer ?
#
loop_
_entity_poly.entity_id
_entity_poly.type
_entity_poly.pdbx_seq_one_letter_code
_entity_poly.pdbx_strand_id
1 'polypeptide(L)'
;MATVSISQLFAQAALEVNGKKLEGLSKDTVISKLGLDSVAIMELVSFFEEKLNIRMPDEDLAKVQTIGDLGEVVKRLVPAGTEVTI
;
A
#
# COMPACT_ATOMS: atom_id res chain seq x y z
N MET A 1 18.61 2.94 -7.97
CA MET A 1 17.64 3.53 -7.03
C MET A 1 16.34 2.78 -7.25
N ALA A 2 15.74 2.24 -6.19
CA ALA A 2 14.47 1.54 -6.31
C ALA A 2 13.34 2.55 -6.12
N THR A 3 12.54 2.77 -7.16
CA THR A 3 11.38 3.66 -7.10
C THR A 3 10.13 2.81 -6.86
N VAL A 4 9.35 3.16 -5.83
CA VAL A 4 8.18 2.40 -5.41
C VAL A 4 6.96 3.29 -5.50
N SER A 5 6.11 3.00 -6.48
CA SER A 5 4.84 3.69 -6.67
C SER A 5 3.75 2.97 -5.89
N ILE A 6 3.31 3.54 -4.76
CA ILE A 6 2.33 2.95 -3.85
C ILE A 6 1.00 2.71 -4.55
N SER A 7 0.51 3.69 -5.32
CA SER A 7 -0.70 3.57 -6.11
C SER A 7 -0.64 2.41 -7.13
N GLN A 8 0.47 2.25 -7.84
CA GLN A 8 0.63 1.11 -8.76
C GLN A 8 0.77 -0.22 -8.03
N LEU A 9 1.57 -0.28 -6.97
CA LEU A 9 1.80 -1.51 -6.21
C LEU A 9 0.48 -1.99 -5.60
N PHE A 10 -0.30 -1.06 -5.07
CA PHE A 10 -1.62 -1.30 -4.52
C PHE A 10 -2.61 -1.77 -5.60
N ALA A 11 -2.65 -1.12 -6.76
CA ALA A 11 -3.51 -1.53 -7.87
C ALA A 11 -3.15 -2.94 -8.37
N GLN A 12 -1.85 -3.26 -8.43
CA GLN A 12 -1.37 -4.58 -8.84
C GLN A 12 -1.79 -5.64 -7.83
N ALA A 13 -1.50 -5.42 -6.54
CA ALA A 13 -1.82 -6.40 -5.52
C ALA A 13 -3.34 -6.55 -5.30
N ALA A 14 -4.13 -5.49 -5.47
CA ALA A 14 -5.60 -5.59 -5.47
C ALA A 14 -6.14 -6.43 -6.66
N LEU A 15 -5.46 -6.37 -7.81
CA LEU A 15 -5.78 -7.21 -8.96
C LEU A 15 -5.39 -8.67 -8.71
N GLU A 16 -4.23 -8.92 -8.11
CA GLU A 16 -3.77 -10.29 -7.81
C GLU A 16 -4.61 -10.95 -6.72
N VAL A 17 -4.96 -10.22 -5.66
CA VAL A 17 -5.70 -10.75 -4.50
C VAL A 17 -7.21 -10.84 -4.80
N ASN A 18 -7.80 -9.81 -5.40
CA ASN A 18 -9.26 -9.68 -5.55
C ASN A 18 -9.74 -9.66 -7.00
N GLY A 19 -8.85 -9.78 -7.99
CA GLY A 19 -9.21 -9.65 -9.40
C GLY A 19 -9.70 -8.24 -9.78
N LYS A 20 -9.54 -7.25 -8.90
CA LYS A 20 -10.04 -5.89 -9.12
C LYS A 20 -8.98 -5.02 -9.75
N LYS A 21 -9.27 -4.52 -10.94
CA LYS A 21 -8.46 -3.50 -11.59
C LYS A 21 -8.80 -2.13 -10.98
N LEU A 22 -7.87 -1.60 -10.17
CA LEU A 22 -8.00 -0.26 -9.61
C LEU A 22 -7.23 0.74 -10.48
N GLU A 23 -7.90 1.81 -10.91
CA GLU A 23 -7.33 2.85 -11.76
C GLU A 23 -7.62 4.23 -11.15
N GLY A 24 -6.73 5.20 -11.37
CA GLY A 24 -6.91 6.57 -10.86
C GLY A 24 -6.75 6.69 -9.33
N LEU A 25 -6.00 5.79 -8.70
CA LEU A 25 -5.66 5.90 -7.28
C LEU A 25 -4.82 7.16 -7.04
N SER A 26 -5.23 7.95 -6.06
CA SER A 26 -4.54 9.14 -5.60
C SER A 26 -4.34 9.07 -4.08
N LYS A 27 -3.51 9.94 -3.52
CA LYS A 27 -3.28 10.01 -2.07
C LYS A 27 -4.56 10.19 -1.24
N ASP A 28 -5.56 10.90 -1.77
CA ASP A 28 -6.87 11.12 -1.14
C ASP A 28 -7.83 9.93 -1.28
N THR A 29 -7.45 8.91 -2.05
CA THR A 29 -8.29 7.74 -2.25
C THR A 29 -8.37 6.91 -0.96
N VAL A 30 -9.60 6.75 -0.46
CA VAL A 30 -9.89 5.96 0.74
C VAL A 30 -9.92 4.48 0.39
N ILE A 31 -9.12 3.67 1.09
CA ILE A 31 -8.98 2.23 0.83
C ILE A 31 -10.31 1.51 1.01
N SER A 32 -11.06 1.83 2.08
CA SER A 32 -12.39 1.26 2.33
C SER A 32 -13.42 1.63 1.25
N LYS A 33 -13.23 2.73 0.51
CA LYS A 33 -14.12 3.11 -0.61
C LYS A 33 -13.85 2.31 -1.88
N LEU A 34 -12.68 1.67 -1.99
CA LEU A 34 -12.32 0.79 -3.11
C LEU A 34 -13.06 -0.56 -3.05
N GLY A 35 -13.80 -0.81 -1.96
CA GLY A 35 -14.46 -2.09 -1.73
C GLY A 35 -13.43 -3.21 -1.60
N LEU A 36 -12.36 -2.93 -0.86
CA LEU A 36 -11.40 -3.91 -0.42
C LEU A 36 -11.77 -4.37 0.98
N ASP A 37 -11.92 -5.67 1.15
CA ASP A 37 -12.19 -6.30 2.44
C ASP A 37 -10.96 -6.25 3.35
N SER A 38 -11.16 -6.37 4.67
CA SER A 38 -10.04 -6.39 5.63
C SER A 38 -8.99 -7.45 5.31
N VAL A 39 -9.38 -8.58 4.71
CA VAL A 39 -8.43 -9.61 4.26
C VAL A 39 -7.55 -9.09 3.12
N ALA A 40 -8.15 -8.40 2.14
CA ALA A 40 -7.38 -7.84 1.03
C ALA A 40 -6.35 -6.82 1.53
N ILE A 41 -6.70 -6.02 2.55
CA ILE A 41 -5.74 -5.08 3.18
C ILE A 41 -4.58 -5.84 3.84
N MET A 42 -4.84 -6.93 4.55
CA MET A 42 -3.78 -7.73 5.18
C MET A 42 -2.85 -8.40 4.16
N GLU A 43 -3.40 -8.92 3.07
CA GLU A 43 -2.62 -9.49 1.96
C GLU A 43 -1.79 -8.40 1.25
N LEU A 44 -2.38 -7.22 1.05
CA LEU A 44 -1.69 -6.05 0.50
C LEU A 44 -0.51 -5.67 1.37
N VAL A 45 -0.70 -5.56 2.68
CA VAL A 45 0.39 -5.24 3.61
C VAL A 45 1.49 -6.29 3.52
N SER A 46 1.16 -7.58 3.55
CA SER A 46 2.13 -8.66 3.44
C SER A 46 2.94 -8.57 2.14
N PHE A 47 2.27 -8.28 1.02
CA PHE A 47 2.93 -8.07 -0.28
C PHE A 47 3.94 -6.90 -0.24
N PHE A 48 3.58 -5.80 0.43
CA PHE A 48 4.47 -4.65 0.57
C PHE A 48 5.65 -4.96 1.48
N GLU A 49 5.41 -5.61 2.63
CA GLU A 49 6.45 -6.05 3.56
C GLU A 49 7.49 -6.94 2.87
N GLU A 50 7.05 -7.93 2.10
CA GLU A 50 7.95 -8.81 1.35
C GLU A 50 8.71 -8.07 0.24
N LYS A 51 8.01 -7.24 -0.56
CA LYS A 51 8.61 -6.50 -1.67
C LYS A 51 9.66 -5.50 -1.22
N LEU A 52 9.40 -4.82 -0.11
CA LEU A 52 10.24 -3.74 0.40
C LEU A 52 11.19 -4.22 1.49
N ASN A 53 11.05 -5.48 1.91
CA ASN A 53 11.77 -6.06 3.03
C ASN A 53 11.63 -5.23 4.31
N ILE A 54 10.41 -4.76 4.57
CA ILE A 54 10.05 -3.95 5.74
C ILE A 54 9.03 -4.69 6.60
N ARG A 55 8.78 -4.18 7.81
CA ARG A 55 7.72 -4.68 8.68
C ARG A 55 6.79 -3.55 9.10
N MET A 56 5.50 -3.66 8.81
CA MET A 56 4.47 -2.69 9.16
C MET A 56 3.79 -3.14 10.46
N PRO A 57 3.90 -2.37 11.55
CA PRO A 57 3.22 -2.72 12.78
C PRO A 57 1.71 -2.44 12.68
N ASP A 58 0.91 -3.25 13.37
CA ASP A 58 -0.56 -3.16 13.35
C ASP A 58 -1.08 -1.76 13.73
N GLU A 59 -0.36 -1.04 14.58
CA GLU A 59 -0.69 0.32 15.00
C GLU A 59 -0.63 1.36 13.88
N ASP A 60 0.27 1.19 12.91
CA ASP A 60 0.32 2.04 11.72
C ASP A 60 -0.76 1.61 10.75
N LEU A 61 -0.95 0.31 10.53
CA LEU A 61 -2.01 -0.23 9.67
C LEU A 61 -3.41 0.18 10.15
N ALA A 62 -3.62 0.27 11.47
CA ALA A 62 -4.87 0.74 12.05
C ALA A 62 -5.13 2.23 11.78
N LYS A 63 -4.09 3.03 11.53
CA LYS A 63 -4.19 4.45 11.15
C LYS A 63 -4.33 4.65 9.64
N VAL A 64 -3.92 3.65 8.84
CA VAL A 64 -4.04 3.68 7.39
C VAL A 64 -5.50 3.69 6.95
N GLN A 65 -5.96 4.84 6.47
CA GLN A 65 -7.30 5.01 5.88
C GLN A 65 -7.27 5.26 4.37
N THR A 66 -6.20 5.89 3.86
CA THR A 66 -6.05 6.28 2.46
C THR A 66 -4.75 5.74 1.87
N ILE A 67 -4.66 5.75 0.55
CA ILE A 67 -3.42 5.40 -0.17
C ILE A 67 -2.27 6.32 0.24
N GLY A 68 -2.55 7.60 0.52
CA GLY A 68 -1.56 8.55 1.01
C GLY A 68 -1.00 8.19 2.38
N ASP A 69 -1.87 7.77 3.30
CA ASP A 69 -1.44 7.34 4.64
C ASP A 69 -0.58 6.07 4.57
N LEU A 70 -0.99 5.09 3.76
CA LEU A 70 -0.19 3.89 3.49
C LEU A 70 1.19 4.24 2.93
N GLY A 71 1.25 5.16 1.97
CA GLY A 71 2.51 5.60 1.38
C GLY A 71 3.43 6.30 2.38
N GLU A 72 2.87 7.09 3.30
CA GLU A 72 3.63 7.74 4.37
C GLU A 72 4.18 6.73 5.38
N VAL A 73 3.40 5.70 5.74
CA VAL A 73 3.88 4.59 6.60
C VAL A 73 5.03 3.86 5.92
N VAL A 74 4.84 3.45 4.66
CA VAL A 74 5.87 2.77 3.86
C VAL A 74 7.14 3.62 3.78
N LYS A 75 7.00 4.91 3.46
CA LYS A 75 8.12 5.85 3.35
C LYS A 75 8.94 5.99 4.63
N ARG A 76 8.31 5.85 5.80
CA ARG A 76 9.03 5.87 7.09
C ARG A 76 9.76 4.57 7.38
N LEU A 77 9.26 3.45 6.87
CA LEU A 77 9.79 2.11 7.13
C LEU A 77 10.87 1.69 6.13
N VAL A 78 10.80 2.18 4.88
CA VAL A 78 11.79 1.84 3.85
C VAL A 78 13.15 2.50 4.13
N PRO A 79 14.26 1.83 3.75
CA PRO A 79 15.60 2.40 3.91
C PRO A 79 15.82 3.60 2.98
N ALA A 80 16.78 4.48 3.33
CA ALA A 80 17.08 5.75 2.64
C ALA A 80 17.46 5.65 1.14
N GLY A 81 17.52 4.44 0.56
CA GLY A 81 17.75 4.20 -0.87
C GLY A 81 16.49 3.92 -1.70
N THR A 82 15.32 3.89 -1.06
CA THR A 82 14.03 3.61 -1.70
C THR A 82 13.22 4.90 -1.82
N GLU A 83 12.93 5.31 -3.04
CA GLU A 83 12.11 6.49 -3.30
C GLU A 83 10.65 6.08 -3.41
N VAL A 84 9.83 6.52 -2.45
CA VAL A 84 8.40 6.20 -2.39
C VAL A 84 7.60 7.33 -3.01
N THR A 85 6.77 6.99 -3.99
CA THR A 85 5.87 7.90 -4.69
C THR A 85 4.42 7.42 -4.54
N ILE A 86 3.47 8.37 -4.51
CA ILE A 86 2.05 8.10 -4.30
C ILE A 86 1.26 8.48 -5.54
#